data_AF-W1IS05-F1
#
_entry.id   AF-W1IS05-F1
#
_cell.length_a   1.000
_cell.length_b   1.000
_cell.length_c   1.000
_cell.angle_alpha   90.00
_cell.angle_beta   90.00
_cell.angle_gamma   90.00
#
_symmetry.space_group_name_H-M   'P 1'
#
loop_
_entity.id
_entity.type
_entity.pdbx_description
1 polymer ?
#
loop_
_entity_poly.entity_id
_entity_poly.type
_entity_poly.pdbx_seq_one_letter_code
_entity_poly.pdbx_strand_id
1 'polypeptide(L)'
;MIIARSSKPSWYRTIATAIASVIGSVGVFVLIGFALFFFVLRSDCSVNTAGFYESKGTLCYGAKEINTLTGKGDEKDPLIMKHAILDKDKALVYPHETEPHVIYAEDGKLKFVPYESYKLAQKLYEEYEKPVTSNVDYECRGSSSKRYFNVLTAPVKPNNDGNYAICYRGIDYTQDIAKQSFKKGLAGDGLRITSALKVKGYEIMYVALYNDNTGAAVIEMVTIDSAGKIRGSSNLIDKDEIPGSDADGRFNIFGIIKSKNDFNRIYFNLRNATNITIYQFEAPPSIISPRANVKFFAHGVGFWVGDTGNVSVSKSYVSPETGRYEVSVLLNKNGKEICKLDDSKNYLISDQKCKK
;
A
#
# COMPACT_ATOMS: atom_id res chain seq x y z
N MET A 1 11.03 56.03 -44.99
CA MET A 1 12.51 55.96 -44.99
C MET A 1 13.04 57.13 -45.82
N ILE A 2 13.50 58.17 -45.15
CA ILE A 2 14.10 59.36 -45.78
C ILE A 2 15.59 59.04 -45.95
N ILE A 3 16.05 58.88 -47.19
CA ILE A 3 17.47 58.69 -47.49
C ILE A 3 18.11 60.08 -47.54
N ALA A 4 18.74 60.49 -46.44
CA ALA A 4 19.56 61.70 -46.41
C ALA A 4 20.80 61.52 -47.32
N ARG A 5 20.96 62.44 -48.27
CA ARG A 5 22.15 62.58 -49.12
C ARG A 5 23.38 62.90 -48.25
N SER A 6 24.18 61.89 -47.96
CA SER A 6 25.53 62.04 -47.39
C SER A 6 26.59 61.92 -48.48
N SER A 7 27.49 62.91 -48.55
CA SER A 7 28.55 63.14 -49.54
C SER A 7 29.84 62.33 -49.30
N LYS A 8 29.74 61.16 -48.66
CA LYS A 8 30.92 60.32 -48.38
C LYS A 8 31.21 59.34 -49.53
N PRO A 9 32.49 59.04 -49.80
CA PRO A 9 32.91 58.19 -50.91
C PRO A 9 32.29 56.79 -50.86
N SER A 10 32.00 56.23 -52.04
CA SER A 10 31.17 55.02 -52.25
C SER A 10 31.61 53.80 -51.45
N TRP A 11 32.91 53.67 -51.16
CA TRP A 11 33.46 52.56 -50.36
C TRP A 11 32.92 52.54 -48.92
N TYR A 12 32.58 53.70 -48.35
CA TYR A 12 32.05 53.80 -46.99
C TYR A 12 30.61 53.28 -46.90
N ARG A 13 29.81 53.41 -47.97
CA ARG A 13 28.46 52.82 -48.05
C ARG A 13 28.52 51.30 -48.13
N THR A 14 29.48 50.75 -48.87
CA THR A 14 29.65 49.30 -48.98
C THR A 14 30.07 48.69 -47.63
N ILE A 15 31.00 49.32 -46.91
CA ILE A 15 31.44 48.85 -45.60
C ILE A 15 30.33 49.01 -44.53
N ALA A 16 29.62 50.14 -44.50
CA ALA A 16 28.53 50.34 -43.55
C ALA A 16 27.36 49.35 -43.78
N THR A 17 27.06 49.02 -45.04
CA THR A 17 26.01 48.04 -45.38
C THR A 17 26.45 46.61 -45.01
N ALA A 18 27.72 46.27 -45.21
CA ALA A 18 28.28 44.98 -44.82
C ALA A 18 28.34 44.80 -43.29
N ILE A 19 28.72 45.85 -42.54
CA ILE A 19 28.74 45.80 -41.07
C ILE A 19 27.30 45.71 -40.51
N ALA A 20 26.35 46.45 -41.08
CA ALA A 20 24.94 46.37 -40.69
C ALA A 20 24.31 44.99 -41.01
N SER A 21 24.70 44.34 -42.12
CA SER A 21 24.23 42.99 -42.45
C SER A 21 24.86 41.92 -41.56
N VAL A 22 26.10 42.10 -41.12
CA VAL A 22 26.79 41.17 -40.18
C VAL A 22 26.23 41.31 -38.76
N ILE A 23 26.01 42.53 -38.26
CA ILE A 23 25.43 42.74 -36.93
C ILE A 23 23.94 42.33 -36.88
N GLY A 24 23.18 42.62 -37.95
CA GLY A 24 21.78 42.21 -38.07
C GLY A 24 21.60 40.68 -38.20
N SER A 25 22.51 39.99 -38.89
CA SER A 25 22.46 38.53 -39.01
C SER A 25 22.95 37.82 -37.74
N VAL A 26 24.00 38.30 -37.08
CA VAL A 26 24.46 37.72 -35.81
C VAL A 26 23.42 37.89 -34.70
N GLY A 27 22.73 39.04 -34.63
CA GLY A 27 21.64 39.26 -33.66
C GLY A 27 20.45 38.32 -33.86
N VAL A 28 20.07 38.05 -35.12
CA VAL A 28 18.97 37.13 -35.45
C VAL A 28 19.38 35.67 -35.23
N PHE A 29 20.62 35.27 -35.55
CA PHE A 29 21.12 33.93 -35.25
C PHE A 29 21.27 33.66 -33.75
N VAL A 30 21.65 34.67 -32.96
CA VAL A 30 21.67 34.54 -31.49
C VAL A 30 20.26 34.46 -30.93
N LEU A 31 19.29 35.26 -31.39
CA LEU A 31 17.90 35.18 -30.94
C LEU A 31 17.20 33.87 -31.35
N ILE A 32 17.45 33.37 -32.56
CA ILE A 32 16.94 32.08 -33.03
C ILE A 32 17.62 30.92 -32.28
N GLY A 33 18.93 31.02 -32.05
CA GLY A 33 19.69 30.06 -31.24
C GLY A 33 19.20 30.03 -29.79
N PHE A 34 18.97 31.17 -29.16
CA PHE A 34 18.43 31.27 -27.79
C PHE A 34 16.98 30.78 -27.71
N ALA A 35 16.15 31.07 -28.72
CA ALA A 35 14.77 30.60 -28.78
C ALA A 35 14.69 29.08 -28.97
N LEU A 36 15.54 28.48 -29.83
CA LEU A 36 15.65 27.03 -30.00
C LEU A 36 16.22 26.36 -28.75
N PHE A 37 17.20 26.97 -28.09
CA PHE A 37 17.77 26.45 -26.84
C PHE A 37 16.73 26.44 -25.70
N PHE A 38 15.84 27.44 -25.63
CA PHE A 38 14.73 27.48 -24.67
C PHE A 38 13.57 26.55 -25.02
N PHE A 39 13.33 26.25 -26.30
CA PHE A 39 12.24 25.37 -26.72
C PHE A 39 12.59 23.88 -26.57
N VAL A 40 13.88 23.52 -26.66
CA VAL A 40 14.35 22.12 -26.60
C VAL A 40 14.63 21.65 -25.17
N LEU A 41 14.78 22.56 -24.19
CA LEU A 41 15.11 22.20 -22.79
C LEU A 41 13.98 22.44 -21.78
N ARG A 42 12.77 22.79 -22.23
CA ARG A 42 11.63 22.95 -21.32
C ARG A 42 11.00 21.58 -21.11
N SER A 43 11.17 21.02 -19.91
CA SER A 43 10.39 19.86 -19.47
C SER A 43 8.91 20.15 -19.68
N ASP A 44 8.21 19.23 -20.37
CA ASP A 44 6.77 19.33 -20.64
C ASP A 44 5.91 19.11 -19.38
N CYS A 45 6.55 18.90 -18.23
CA CYS A 45 5.92 18.68 -16.93
C CYS A 45 5.69 20.01 -16.16
N SER A 46 4.44 20.24 -15.77
CA SER A 46 3.99 21.33 -14.90
C SER A 46 4.24 21.05 -13.42
N VAL A 47 4.60 22.10 -12.67
CA VAL A 47 4.83 22.05 -11.21
C VAL A 47 3.51 21.98 -10.41
N ASN A 48 2.36 22.24 -11.04
CA ASN A 48 1.08 22.50 -10.35
C ASN A 48 0.12 21.30 -10.25
N THR A 49 0.58 20.09 -10.56
CA THR A 49 -0.25 18.88 -10.50
C THR A 49 0.21 17.96 -9.38
N ALA A 50 -0.68 17.71 -8.42
CA ALA A 50 -0.46 16.72 -7.38
C ALA A 50 -0.79 15.33 -7.94
N GLY A 51 0.25 14.56 -8.30
CA GLY A 51 0.11 13.18 -8.79
C GLY A 51 0.75 12.94 -10.16
N PHE A 52 0.57 11.72 -10.67
CA PHE A 52 0.96 11.31 -12.03
C PHE A 52 -0.01 11.85 -13.08
N TYR A 53 0.52 12.32 -14.20
CA TYR A 53 -0.26 12.78 -15.36
C TYR A 53 0.54 12.61 -16.65
N GLU A 54 -0.15 12.64 -17.79
CA GLU A 54 0.46 12.61 -19.12
C GLU A 54 0.52 14.04 -19.68
N SER A 55 1.68 14.41 -20.22
CA SER A 55 1.85 15.63 -21.01
C SER A 55 2.56 15.28 -22.31
N LYS A 56 1.88 15.45 -23.45
CA LYS A 56 2.40 15.17 -24.80
C LYS A 56 3.05 13.78 -24.97
N GLY A 57 2.47 12.74 -24.38
CA GLY A 57 3.01 11.38 -24.44
C GLY A 57 4.12 11.08 -23.44
N THR A 58 4.47 12.03 -22.57
CA THR A 58 5.44 11.86 -21.49
C THR A 58 4.73 11.69 -20.16
N LEU A 59 5.17 10.71 -19.37
CA LEU A 59 4.71 10.51 -17.99
C LEU A 59 5.39 11.51 -17.07
N CYS A 60 4.60 12.26 -16.31
CA CYS A 60 5.07 13.29 -15.39
C CYS A 60 4.61 13.00 -13.95
N TYR A 61 5.44 13.40 -12.97
CA TYR A 61 5.07 13.52 -11.55
C TYR A 61 5.58 14.85 -10.99
N GLY A 62 4.67 15.79 -10.76
CA GLY A 62 5.02 17.21 -10.57
C GLY A 62 5.82 17.74 -11.77
N ALA A 63 6.92 18.45 -11.51
CA ALA A 63 7.83 18.96 -12.54
C ALA A 63 8.81 17.92 -13.10
N LYS A 64 8.74 16.66 -12.66
CA LYS A 64 9.67 15.60 -13.09
C LYS A 64 9.07 14.81 -14.25
N GLU A 65 9.86 14.70 -15.30
CA GLU A 65 9.64 13.76 -16.39
C GLU A 65 10.18 12.37 -16.00
N ILE A 66 9.40 11.34 -16.30
CA ILE A 66 9.71 9.95 -15.97
C ILE A 66 9.83 9.18 -17.28
N ASN A 67 11.06 9.06 -17.75
CA ASN A 67 11.41 8.40 -19.01
C ASN A 67 12.27 7.13 -18.80
N THR A 68 12.72 6.85 -17.57
CA THR A 68 13.50 5.65 -17.25
C THR A 68 13.08 4.99 -15.93
N LEU A 69 13.48 3.73 -15.73
CA LEU A 69 13.09 2.89 -14.58
C LEU A 69 13.71 3.29 -13.24
N THR A 70 14.76 4.11 -13.20
CA THR A 70 15.30 4.65 -11.94
C THR A 70 15.12 6.16 -11.80
N GLY A 71 14.62 6.83 -12.85
CA GLY A 71 14.47 8.28 -12.92
C GLY A 71 15.81 9.04 -12.87
N LYS A 72 16.94 8.35 -13.10
CA LYS A 72 18.29 8.93 -13.09
C LYS A 72 18.84 9.24 -14.48
N GLY A 73 18.28 8.64 -15.54
CA GLY A 73 18.72 8.89 -16.92
C GLY A 73 20.12 8.36 -17.26
N ASP A 74 20.60 7.34 -16.55
CA ASP A 74 21.88 6.69 -16.88
C ASP A 74 21.75 5.87 -18.18
N GLU A 75 22.81 5.75 -18.99
CA GLU A 75 22.80 4.98 -20.27
C GLU A 75 22.39 3.50 -20.12
N LYS A 76 22.44 2.96 -18.90
CA LYS A 76 22.05 1.57 -18.58
C LYS A 76 20.63 1.46 -18.02
N ASP A 77 19.94 2.58 -17.82
CA ASP A 77 18.60 2.61 -17.24
C ASP A 77 17.56 2.37 -18.35
N PRO A 78 16.72 1.32 -18.26
CA PRO A 78 15.76 1.03 -19.30
C PRO A 78 14.79 2.18 -19.57
N LEU A 79 14.67 2.54 -20.85
CA LEU A 79 13.74 3.56 -21.34
C LEU A 79 12.30 3.10 -21.23
N ILE A 80 11.41 3.96 -20.71
CA ILE A 80 9.98 3.71 -20.64
C ILE A 80 9.37 3.96 -22.03
N MET A 81 8.87 2.90 -22.66
CA MET A 81 8.30 2.93 -24.01
C MET A 81 6.81 3.28 -24.01
N LYS A 82 6.11 2.91 -22.95
CA LYS A 82 4.67 3.15 -22.78
C LYS A 82 4.33 3.24 -21.31
N HIS A 83 3.25 3.94 -21.00
CA HIS A 83 2.71 4.01 -19.64
C HIS A 83 1.18 4.02 -19.64
N ALA A 84 0.61 3.78 -18.46
CA ALA A 84 -0.80 3.93 -18.15
C ALA A 84 -0.92 4.46 -16.72
N ILE A 85 -1.70 5.52 -16.51
CA ILE A 85 -1.93 6.06 -15.16
C ILE A 85 -3.02 5.21 -14.51
N LEU A 86 -2.70 4.60 -13.36
CA LEU A 86 -3.64 3.76 -12.63
C LEU A 86 -4.42 4.55 -11.59
N ASP A 87 -3.75 5.49 -10.92
CA ASP A 87 -4.29 6.35 -9.87
C ASP A 87 -3.44 7.62 -9.73
N LYS A 88 -3.87 8.56 -8.88
CA LYS A 88 -3.17 9.82 -8.60
C LYS A 88 -1.71 9.60 -8.22
N ASP A 89 -1.41 8.59 -7.43
CA ASP A 89 -0.06 8.29 -6.93
C ASP A 89 0.52 7.01 -7.54
N LYS A 90 -0.05 6.49 -8.65
CA LYS A 90 0.36 5.21 -9.27
C LYS A 90 0.29 5.24 -10.80
N ALA A 91 1.34 4.74 -11.44
CA ALA A 91 1.39 4.51 -12.88
C ALA A 91 1.99 3.14 -13.22
N LEU A 92 1.48 2.48 -14.24
CA LEU A 92 2.08 1.30 -14.86
C LEU A 92 2.95 1.74 -16.03
N VAL A 93 4.18 1.24 -16.09
CA VAL A 93 5.14 1.55 -17.14
C VAL A 93 5.67 0.28 -17.80
N TYR A 94 6.00 0.40 -19.08
CA TYR A 94 6.50 -0.66 -19.95
C TYR A 94 7.90 -0.27 -20.45
N PRO A 95 8.96 -0.69 -19.74
CA PRO A 95 10.33 -0.37 -20.12
C PRO A 95 10.82 -1.27 -21.27
N HIS A 96 11.78 -0.77 -22.04
CA HIS A 96 12.43 -1.54 -23.10
C HIS A 96 13.18 -2.75 -22.52
N GLU A 97 12.99 -3.94 -23.10
CA GLU A 97 13.68 -5.19 -22.72
C GLU A 97 13.59 -5.57 -21.23
N THR A 98 12.63 -5.00 -20.50
CA THR A 98 12.43 -5.26 -19.07
C THR A 98 10.96 -5.55 -18.81
N GLU A 99 10.67 -6.28 -17.73
CA GLU A 99 9.30 -6.55 -17.31
C GLU A 99 8.53 -5.24 -17.02
N PRO A 100 7.19 -5.20 -17.16
CA PRO A 100 6.41 -4.03 -16.77
C PRO A 100 6.60 -3.71 -15.30
N HIS A 101 6.54 -2.43 -14.92
CA HIS A 101 6.71 -1.97 -13.54
C HIS A 101 5.57 -1.05 -13.12
N VAL A 102 5.23 -1.04 -11.84
CA VAL A 102 4.43 0.01 -11.22
C VAL A 102 5.36 1.03 -10.58
N ILE A 103 5.10 2.29 -10.86
CA ILE A 103 5.70 3.43 -10.20
C ILE A 103 4.66 3.98 -9.24
N TYR A 104 5.08 4.24 -8.01
CA TYR A 104 4.25 4.96 -7.05
C TYR A 104 5.05 6.00 -6.30
N ALA A 105 4.36 7.04 -5.86
CA ALA A 105 4.96 8.13 -5.11
C ALA A 105 4.66 7.96 -3.61
N GLU A 106 5.72 7.86 -2.81
CA GLU A 106 5.64 7.77 -1.36
C GLU A 106 6.56 8.86 -0.78
N ASP A 107 6.01 9.78 0.00
CA ASP A 107 6.72 10.95 0.55
C ASP A 107 7.48 11.78 -0.49
N GLY A 108 6.93 11.93 -1.70
CA GLY A 108 7.55 12.66 -2.81
C GLY A 108 8.76 11.96 -3.45
N LYS A 109 9.06 10.72 -3.04
CA LYS A 109 10.04 9.84 -3.68
C LYS A 109 9.32 8.84 -4.56
N LEU A 110 9.84 8.65 -5.77
CA LEU A 110 9.33 7.65 -6.70
C LEU A 110 9.95 6.29 -6.36
N LYS A 111 9.11 5.28 -6.18
CA LYS A 111 9.51 3.88 -6.04
C LYS A 111 9.03 3.10 -7.27
N PHE A 112 9.87 2.20 -7.75
CA PHE A 112 9.64 1.40 -8.94
C PHE A 112 9.64 -0.08 -8.54
N VAL A 113 8.57 -0.80 -8.88
CA VAL A 113 8.39 -2.20 -8.47
C VAL A 113 7.89 -3.01 -9.67
N PRO A 114 8.41 -4.23 -9.92
CA PRO A 114 7.92 -5.06 -11.01
C PRO A 114 6.41 -5.33 -10.91
N TYR A 115 5.70 -5.24 -12.03
CA TYR A 115 4.23 -5.28 -12.11
C TYR A 115 3.65 -6.60 -11.58
N GLU A 116 4.31 -7.73 -11.80
CA GLU A 116 3.84 -9.02 -11.26
C GLU A 116 3.85 -9.03 -9.72
N SER A 117 4.79 -8.30 -9.09
CA SER A 117 4.80 -8.12 -7.63
C SER A 117 3.58 -7.33 -7.14
N TYR A 118 3.21 -6.30 -7.89
CA TYR A 118 2.05 -5.47 -7.61
C TYR A 118 0.73 -6.23 -7.84
N LYS A 119 0.62 -6.91 -8.98
CA LYS A 119 -0.53 -7.72 -9.36
C LYS A 119 -0.74 -8.87 -8.38
N LEU A 120 0.33 -9.46 -7.84
CA LEU A 120 0.26 -10.42 -6.75
C LEU A 120 -0.35 -9.79 -5.50
N ALA A 121 0.16 -8.64 -5.05
CA ALA A 121 -0.38 -7.93 -3.88
C ALA A 121 -1.87 -7.56 -4.06
N GLN A 122 -2.28 -7.22 -5.29
CA GLN A 122 -3.65 -6.87 -5.63
C GLN A 122 -4.58 -8.09 -5.82
N LYS A 123 -4.12 -9.16 -6.45
CA LYS A 123 -4.89 -10.42 -6.54
C LYS A 123 -5.12 -11.01 -5.17
N LEU A 124 -4.09 -10.97 -4.31
CA LEU A 124 -4.21 -11.27 -2.89
C LEU A 124 -5.29 -10.38 -2.28
N TYR A 125 -5.23 -9.06 -2.48
CA TYR A 125 -6.23 -8.11 -1.98
C TYR A 125 -7.68 -8.52 -2.33
N GLU A 126 -7.95 -8.85 -3.59
CA GLU A 126 -9.28 -9.25 -4.09
C GLU A 126 -9.74 -10.62 -3.57
N GLU A 127 -8.82 -11.57 -3.37
CA GLU A 127 -9.14 -12.89 -2.83
C GLU A 127 -9.37 -12.85 -1.30
N TYR A 128 -8.79 -11.88 -0.60
CA TYR A 128 -8.94 -11.64 0.83
C TYR A 128 -10.20 -10.86 1.24
N GLU A 129 -10.79 -10.08 0.33
CA GLU A 129 -12.05 -9.37 0.60
C GLU A 129 -13.29 -10.27 0.51
N LYS A 130 -13.15 -11.56 0.15
CA LYS A 130 -14.27 -12.49 0.28
C LYS A 130 -14.49 -12.80 1.77
N PRO A 131 -15.63 -12.35 2.35
CA PRO A 131 -15.88 -12.51 3.77
C PRO A 131 -16.00 -13.99 4.12
N VAL A 132 -15.43 -14.37 5.27
CA VAL A 132 -15.90 -15.55 5.99
C VAL A 132 -17.33 -15.24 6.41
N THR A 133 -18.26 -15.76 5.62
CA THR A 133 -19.70 -15.57 5.81
C THR A 133 -20.14 -16.33 7.05
N SER A 134 -20.55 -15.61 8.08
CA SER A 134 -21.69 -16.06 8.89
C SER A 134 -22.46 -14.85 9.41
N ASN A 135 -23.58 -14.59 8.72
CA ASN A 135 -24.70 -13.70 9.03
C ASN A 135 -24.39 -12.20 9.16
N VAL A 136 -24.50 -11.54 8.02
CA VAL A 136 -24.59 -10.08 7.86
C VAL A 136 -25.88 -9.59 8.52
N ASP A 137 -25.78 -8.65 9.47
CA ASP A 137 -26.91 -7.84 9.94
C ASP A 137 -26.49 -6.37 10.06
N TYR A 138 -26.56 -5.70 8.91
CA TYR A 138 -26.57 -4.26 8.59
C TYR A 138 -26.18 -3.30 9.75
N GLU A 139 -24.89 -2.99 9.75
CA GLU A 139 -24.08 -2.17 10.66
C GLU A 139 -24.03 -2.59 12.13
N CYS A 140 -25.01 -2.31 13.00
CA CYS A 140 -25.01 -2.89 14.36
C CYS A 140 -26.37 -3.41 14.79
N ARG A 141 -27.39 -3.35 13.92
CA ARG A 141 -28.77 -3.72 14.28
C ARG A 141 -28.90 -5.18 14.71
N GLY A 142 -28.13 -6.11 14.14
CA GLY A 142 -28.12 -7.51 14.59
C GLY A 142 -27.69 -7.68 16.05
N SER A 143 -26.77 -6.83 16.53
CA SER A 143 -26.35 -6.80 17.93
C SER A 143 -27.42 -6.24 18.88
N SER A 144 -28.49 -5.63 18.36
CA SER A 144 -29.65 -5.20 19.17
C SER A 144 -30.64 -6.35 19.46
N SER A 145 -30.51 -7.48 18.77
CA SER A 145 -31.35 -8.66 19.02
C SER A 145 -31.04 -9.27 20.38
N LYS A 146 -32.06 -9.85 21.04
CA LYS A 146 -31.91 -10.50 22.36
C LYS A 146 -30.77 -11.53 22.42
N ARG A 147 -30.44 -12.15 21.28
CA ARG A 147 -29.39 -13.18 21.15
C ARG A 147 -27.97 -12.61 21.22
N TYR A 148 -27.76 -11.38 20.77
CA TYR A 148 -26.42 -10.78 20.64
C TYR A 148 -26.27 -9.48 21.44
N PHE A 149 -27.29 -9.09 22.22
CA PHE A 149 -27.32 -7.84 22.95
C PHE A 149 -26.10 -7.61 23.86
N ASN A 150 -25.67 -8.62 24.61
CA ASN A 150 -24.53 -8.51 25.52
C ASN A 150 -23.23 -9.06 24.93
N VAL A 151 -23.12 -9.14 23.61
CA VAL A 151 -22.04 -9.85 22.91
C VAL A 151 -21.34 -8.89 21.96
N LEU A 152 -20.02 -8.80 22.04
CA LEU A 152 -19.24 -8.02 21.08
C LEU A 152 -19.29 -8.67 19.69
N THR A 153 -19.58 -7.90 18.64
CA THR A 153 -19.71 -8.39 17.26
C THR A 153 -18.96 -7.50 16.28
N ALA A 154 -18.51 -8.09 15.17
CA ALA A 154 -17.88 -7.36 14.07
C ALA A 154 -18.57 -7.70 12.74
N PRO A 155 -19.77 -7.17 12.48
CA PRO A 155 -20.44 -7.36 11.20
C PRO A 155 -19.78 -6.54 10.08
N VAL A 156 -19.86 -7.05 8.86
CA VAL A 156 -19.42 -6.36 7.64
C VAL A 156 -20.41 -5.26 7.27
N LYS A 157 -19.91 -4.06 6.94
CA LYS A 157 -20.68 -2.91 6.50
C LYS A 157 -21.14 -3.13 5.04
N PRO A 158 -22.46 -3.13 4.78
CA PRO A 158 -22.97 -3.17 3.42
C PRO A 158 -22.58 -1.88 2.69
N ASN A 159 -22.04 -1.99 1.47
CA ASN A 159 -21.61 -0.88 0.60
C ASN A 159 -20.23 -0.26 0.92
N ASN A 160 -19.39 -0.91 1.73
CA ASN A 160 -18.11 -0.36 2.16
C ASN A 160 -16.96 -1.37 1.99
N ASP A 161 -16.89 -2.05 0.83
CA ASP A 161 -15.80 -2.96 0.43
C ASP A 161 -15.32 -3.93 1.53
N GLY A 162 -16.24 -4.52 2.29
CA GLY A 162 -15.87 -5.50 3.32
C GLY A 162 -15.39 -4.92 4.66
N ASN A 163 -15.45 -3.60 4.88
CA ASN A 163 -15.10 -2.98 6.17
C ASN A 163 -16.00 -3.47 7.31
N TYR A 164 -15.45 -3.70 8.51
CA TYR A 164 -16.23 -4.10 9.69
C TYR A 164 -16.67 -2.90 10.55
N ALA A 165 -17.63 -3.12 11.45
CA ALA A 165 -17.94 -2.24 12.59
C ALA A 165 -17.67 -2.96 13.92
N ILE A 166 -17.27 -2.26 14.99
CA ILE A 166 -17.22 -2.84 16.35
C ILE A 166 -18.55 -2.60 17.04
N CYS A 167 -19.41 -3.62 17.13
CA CYS A 167 -20.78 -3.45 17.59
C CYS A 167 -21.05 -4.09 18.95
N TYR A 168 -21.73 -3.34 19.81
CA TYR A 168 -22.25 -3.82 21.09
C TYR A 168 -23.59 -3.14 21.41
N ARG A 169 -24.61 -3.92 21.81
CA ARG A 169 -25.96 -3.42 22.14
C ARG A 169 -26.61 -2.53 21.07
N GLY A 170 -26.30 -2.76 19.79
CA GLY A 170 -26.83 -1.97 18.69
C GLY A 170 -26.03 -0.71 18.35
N ILE A 171 -24.91 -0.45 19.04
CA ILE A 171 -24.11 0.78 18.90
C ILE A 171 -22.75 0.44 18.25
N ASP A 172 -22.32 1.27 17.29
CA ASP A 172 -20.99 1.22 16.66
C ASP A 172 -19.97 1.96 17.53
N TYR A 173 -18.99 1.22 18.07
CA TYR A 173 -17.91 1.72 18.92
C TYR A 173 -16.59 1.89 18.17
N THR A 174 -16.57 1.76 16.83
CA THR A 174 -15.32 1.78 16.03
C THR A 174 -14.51 3.05 16.26
N GLN A 175 -15.17 4.22 16.17
CA GLN A 175 -14.51 5.52 16.41
C GLN A 175 -14.08 5.68 17.87
N ASP A 176 -14.86 5.18 18.82
CA ASP A 176 -14.53 5.28 20.25
C ASP A 176 -13.31 4.42 20.61
N ILE A 177 -13.21 3.22 20.04
CA ILE A 177 -12.01 2.38 20.18
C ILE A 177 -10.80 3.04 19.53
N ALA A 178 -10.95 3.60 18.32
CA ALA A 178 -9.86 4.33 17.67
C ALA A 178 -9.38 5.54 18.51
N LYS A 179 -10.28 6.26 19.17
CA LYS A 179 -9.91 7.34 20.11
C LYS A 179 -9.20 6.82 21.35
N GLN A 180 -9.66 5.70 21.90
CA GLN A 180 -9.03 5.03 23.04
C GLN A 180 -7.63 4.51 22.74
N SER A 181 -7.28 4.27 21.46
CA SER A 181 -5.91 3.90 21.08
C SER A 181 -4.87 4.99 21.39
N PHE A 182 -5.30 6.25 21.51
CA PHE A 182 -4.42 7.43 21.55
C PHE A 182 -3.46 7.56 20.34
N LYS A 183 -3.65 6.78 19.28
CA LYS A 183 -2.90 6.90 18.04
C LYS A 183 -3.34 8.14 17.28
N LYS A 184 -2.43 9.10 17.12
CA LYS A 184 -2.66 10.30 16.32
C LYS A 184 -3.02 9.91 14.88
N GLY A 185 -4.08 10.51 14.34
CA GLY A 185 -4.55 10.29 12.97
C GLY A 185 -5.42 9.05 12.78
N LEU A 186 -5.51 8.15 13.76
CA LEU A 186 -6.31 6.93 13.60
C LEU A 186 -7.82 7.23 13.55
N ALA A 187 -8.34 7.95 14.55
CA ALA A 187 -9.74 8.32 14.60
C ALA A 187 -10.07 9.46 13.61
N GLY A 188 -11.27 9.40 13.01
CA GLY A 188 -11.73 10.38 12.03
C GLY A 188 -12.24 9.74 10.74
N ASP A 189 -12.43 10.58 9.72
CA ASP A 189 -12.82 10.14 8.38
C ASP A 189 -11.73 9.25 7.79
N GLY A 190 -12.14 8.21 7.05
CA GLY A 190 -11.22 7.22 6.48
C GLY A 190 -10.88 6.06 7.42
N LEU A 191 -11.35 6.07 8.68
CA LEU A 191 -11.19 4.94 9.59
C LEU A 191 -11.95 3.71 9.10
N ARG A 192 -11.24 2.57 9.06
CA ARG A 192 -11.72 1.27 8.62
C ARG A 192 -11.18 0.17 9.52
N ILE A 193 -11.90 -0.95 9.56
CA ILE A 193 -11.45 -2.19 10.19
C ILE A 193 -11.04 -3.15 9.07
N THR A 194 -9.77 -3.51 8.99
CA THR A 194 -9.24 -4.37 7.94
C THR A 194 -9.44 -5.86 8.25
N SER A 195 -9.50 -6.21 9.53
CA SER A 195 -9.79 -7.57 9.99
C SER A 195 -10.24 -7.56 11.44
N ALA A 196 -11.08 -8.52 11.81
CA ALA A 196 -11.54 -8.72 13.18
C ALA A 196 -11.60 -10.21 13.50
N LEU A 197 -11.14 -10.60 14.68
CA LEU A 197 -11.23 -11.98 15.17
C LEU A 197 -11.74 -12.03 16.60
N LYS A 198 -12.89 -12.69 16.79
CA LYS A 198 -13.47 -12.91 18.12
C LYS A 198 -12.91 -14.19 18.76
N VAL A 199 -12.51 -14.10 20.02
CA VAL A 199 -12.10 -15.27 20.79
C VAL A 199 -13.34 -15.96 21.38
N LYS A 200 -13.87 -17.00 20.73
CA LYS A 200 -15.01 -17.76 21.29
C LYS A 200 -14.72 -18.24 22.71
N GLY A 201 -15.65 -18.01 23.64
CA GLY A 201 -15.54 -18.34 25.06
C GLY A 201 -15.13 -17.16 25.95
N TYR A 202 -14.67 -16.06 25.35
CA TYR A 202 -14.31 -14.83 26.04
C TYR A 202 -15.02 -13.64 25.36
N GLU A 203 -15.32 -12.59 26.13
CA GLU A 203 -15.79 -11.32 25.56
C GLU A 203 -14.58 -10.46 25.13
N ILE A 204 -13.74 -11.05 24.28
CA ILE A 204 -12.55 -10.43 23.69
C ILE A 204 -12.60 -10.55 22.17
N MET A 205 -12.25 -9.46 21.50
CA MET A 205 -12.04 -9.40 20.07
C MET A 205 -10.75 -8.67 19.75
N TYR A 206 -9.99 -9.18 18.79
CA TYR A 206 -8.87 -8.46 18.22
C TYR A 206 -9.32 -7.81 16.92
N VAL A 207 -9.00 -6.53 16.75
CA VAL A 207 -9.37 -5.77 15.56
C VAL A 207 -8.15 -5.05 15.01
N ALA A 208 -7.97 -5.09 13.70
CA ALA A 208 -6.99 -4.28 13.01
C ALA A 208 -7.68 -3.02 12.48
N LEU A 209 -7.25 -1.86 12.95
CA LEU A 209 -7.76 -0.55 12.56
C LEU A 209 -6.76 0.12 11.62
N TYR A 210 -7.28 0.76 10.57
CA TYR A 210 -6.50 1.50 9.60
C TYR A 210 -7.24 2.78 9.21
N ASN A 211 -6.54 3.90 9.07
CA ASN A 211 -7.10 5.12 8.53
C ASN A 211 -6.50 5.39 7.14
N ASP A 212 -7.33 5.29 6.10
CA ASP A 212 -6.91 5.49 4.71
C ASP A 212 -6.35 6.89 4.45
N ASN A 213 -6.82 7.90 5.18
CA ASN A 213 -6.43 9.29 4.97
C ASN A 213 -5.09 9.63 5.62
N THR A 214 -4.71 8.92 6.69
CA THR A 214 -3.49 9.24 7.46
C THR A 214 -2.45 8.13 7.48
N GLY A 215 -2.75 6.94 6.94
CA GLY A 215 -1.89 5.75 7.04
C GLY A 215 -1.73 5.21 8.47
N ALA A 216 -2.49 5.72 9.45
CA ALA A 216 -2.38 5.28 10.84
C ALA A 216 -2.97 3.88 10.97
N ALA A 217 -2.22 2.94 11.54
CA ALA A 217 -2.67 1.55 11.70
C ALA A 217 -2.29 0.98 13.07
N VAL A 218 -3.25 0.31 13.71
CA VAL A 218 -3.04 -0.37 14.99
C VAL A 218 -3.78 -1.71 15.01
N ILE A 219 -3.31 -2.64 15.84
CA ILE A 219 -4.17 -3.73 16.34
C ILE A 219 -4.64 -3.33 17.73
N GLU A 220 -5.93 -3.51 17.99
CA GLU A 220 -6.54 -3.33 19.32
C GLU A 220 -7.11 -4.65 19.82
N MET A 221 -6.98 -4.87 21.12
CA MET A 221 -7.78 -5.82 21.86
C MET A 221 -8.98 -5.09 22.45
N VAL A 222 -10.18 -5.56 22.16
CA VAL A 222 -11.44 -4.95 22.56
C VAL A 222 -12.20 -5.89 23.49
N THR A 223 -12.63 -5.37 24.63
CA THR A 223 -13.37 -6.13 25.65
C THR A 223 -14.57 -5.37 26.19
N ILE A 224 -15.44 -6.10 26.89
CA ILE A 224 -16.51 -5.55 27.72
C ILE A 224 -16.06 -5.65 29.18
N ASP A 225 -15.99 -4.53 29.90
CA ASP A 225 -15.66 -4.54 31.33
C ASP A 225 -16.86 -4.97 32.20
N SER A 226 -16.64 -5.14 33.50
CA SER A 226 -17.67 -5.59 34.45
C SER A 226 -18.84 -4.59 34.58
N ALA A 227 -18.65 -3.33 34.19
CA ALA A 227 -19.70 -2.31 34.14
C ALA A 227 -20.44 -2.29 32.79
N GLY A 228 -20.11 -3.20 31.87
CA GLY A 228 -20.69 -3.26 30.54
C GLY A 228 -20.18 -2.18 29.59
N LYS A 229 -19.03 -1.56 29.88
CA LYS A 229 -18.41 -0.57 28.99
C LYS A 229 -17.41 -1.25 28.05
N ILE A 230 -17.39 -0.77 26.81
CA ILE A 230 -16.43 -1.21 25.79
C ILE A 230 -15.07 -0.54 26.03
N ARG A 231 -14.02 -1.35 26.10
CA ARG A 231 -12.64 -0.93 26.36
C ARG A 231 -11.70 -1.42 25.27
N GLY A 232 -10.84 -0.54 24.80
CA GLY A 232 -9.69 -0.86 23.95
C GLY A 232 -8.41 -0.99 24.79
N SER A 233 -7.45 -1.75 24.28
CA SER A 233 -6.12 -1.93 24.87
C SER A 233 -5.30 -0.65 24.97
N SER A 234 -5.65 0.38 24.19
CA SER A 234 -4.87 1.62 24.10
C SER A 234 -3.56 1.41 23.34
N ASN A 235 -3.67 0.93 22.09
CA ASN A 235 -2.60 0.63 21.15
C ASN A 235 -1.81 -0.65 21.49
N LEU A 236 -2.47 -1.81 21.36
CA LEU A 236 -1.85 -3.11 21.62
C LEU A 236 -0.60 -3.32 20.76
N ILE A 237 -0.72 -3.00 19.47
CA ILE A 237 0.36 -3.01 18.50
C ILE A 237 0.19 -1.80 17.60
N ASP A 238 1.24 -0.97 17.56
CA ASP A 238 1.36 0.14 16.64
C ASP A 238 2.17 -0.28 15.42
N LYS A 239 1.70 0.06 14.21
CA LYS A 239 2.47 -0.12 12.98
C LYS A 239 3.84 0.53 13.04
N ASP A 240 3.91 1.74 13.59
CA ASP A 240 5.13 2.53 13.57
C ASP A 240 6.19 1.99 14.55
N GLU A 241 5.81 1.06 15.43
CA GLU A 241 6.72 0.32 16.30
C GLU A 241 7.33 -0.91 15.59
N ILE A 242 6.86 -1.28 14.39
CA ILE A 242 7.40 -2.41 13.61
C ILE A 242 8.49 -1.90 12.65
N PRO A 243 9.74 -2.37 12.77
CA PRO A 243 10.82 -1.93 11.91
C PRO A 243 10.54 -2.18 10.42
N GLY A 244 10.75 -1.14 9.59
CA GLY A 244 10.61 -1.23 8.14
C GLY A 244 9.17 -1.30 7.64
N SER A 245 8.18 -0.91 8.45
CA SER A 245 6.81 -0.69 7.98
C SER A 245 6.74 0.50 7.02
N ASP A 246 5.99 0.35 5.93
CA ASP A 246 5.67 1.45 5.01
C ASP A 246 4.64 2.40 5.64
N ALA A 247 4.52 3.61 5.08
CA ALA A 247 3.56 4.61 5.54
C ALA A 247 2.11 4.08 5.43
N ASP A 248 1.80 3.44 4.31
CA ASP A 248 0.48 2.84 4.01
C ASP A 248 0.37 1.37 4.47
N GLY A 249 1.29 0.93 5.32
CA GLY A 249 1.26 -0.42 5.87
C GLY A 249 -0.05 -0.67 6.62
N ARG A 250 -0.63 -1.85 6.47
CA ARG A 250 -1.88 -2.23 7.14
C ARG A 250 -1.84 -3.64 7.69
N PHE A 251 -2.52 -3.84 8.81
CA PHE A 251 -2.60 -5.14 9.45
C PHE A 251 -3.74 -5.99 8.91
N ASN A 252 -3.54 -7.30 8.90
CA ASN A 252 -4.60 -8.28 8.68
C ASN A 252 -4.41 -9.50 9.58
N ILE A 253 -5.23 -9.62 10.62
CA ILE A 253 -5.28 -10.77 11.52
C ILE A 253 -5.92 -11.93 10.77
N PHE A 254 -5.25 -13.07 10.72
CA PHE A 254 -5.73 -14.23 9.96
C PHE A 254 -5.84 -15.52 10.80
N GLY A 255 -5.35 -15.52 12.04
CA GLY A 255 -5.52 -16.69 12.89
C GLY A 255 -5.17 -16.48 14.36
N ILE A 256 -5.81 -17.28 15.21
CA ILE A 256 -5.53 -17.35 16.64
C ILE A 256 -5.44 -18.82 17.05
N ILE A 257 -4.39 -19.14 17.79
CA ILE A 257 -4.26 -20.40 18.50
C ILE A 257 -4.61 -20.15 19.95
N LYS A 258 -5.60 -20.90 20.42
CA LYS A 258 -6.05 -20.80 21.80
C LYS A 258 -5.21 -21.68 22.69
N SER A 259 -4.72 -21.12 23.78
CA SER A 259 -4.29 -21.93 24.93
C SER A 259 -5.36 -21.85 26.01
N LYS A 260 -5.72 -23.00 26.60
CA LYS A 260 -6.68 -23.04 27.71
C LYS A 260 -6.06 -22.52 29.02
N ASN A 261 -4.75 -22.64 29.18
CA ASN A 261 -4.03 -22.36 30.42
C ASN A 261 -2.95 -21.29 30.28
N ASP A 262 -2.66 -20.83 29.06
CA ASP A 262 -1.60 -19.86 28.76
C ASP A 262 -2.13 -18.73 27.85
N PHE A 263 -1.22 -18.07 27.15
CA PHE A 263 -1.49 -17.02 26.20
C PHE A 263 -2.16 -17.55 24.93
N ASN A 264 -3.12 -16.77 24.41
CA ASN A 264 -3.52 -16.88 23.02
C ASN A 264 -2.37 -16.42 22.15
N ARG A 265 -2.07 -17.16 21.08
CA ARG A 265 -1.12 -16.73 20.06
C ARG A 265 -1.87 -16.22 18.86
N ILE A 266 -1.62 -14.98 18.49
CA ILE A 266 -2.32 -14.28 17.42
C ILE A 266 -1.34 -14.07 16.28
N TYR A 267 -1.77 -14.41 15.07
CA TYR A 267 -1.00 -14.26 13.85
C TYR A 267 -1.64 -13.20 12.95
N PHE A 268 -0.80 -12.33 12.41
CA PHE A 268 -1.24 -11.26 11.54
C PHE A 268 -0.21 -10.98 10.45
N ASN A 269 -0.72 -10.50 9.31
CA ASN A 269 0.08 -9.98 8.22
C ASN A 269 0.25 -8.48 8.44
N LEU A 270 1.47 -7.97 8.36
CA LEU A 270 1.73 -6.57 8.01
C LEU A 270 1.88 -6.51 6.49
N ARG A 271 0.94 -5.82 5.84
CA ARG A 271 0.90 -5.63 4.39
C ARG A 271 1.43 -4.25 4.08
N ASN A 272 2.64 -4.21 3.57
CA ASN A 272 3.27 -3.03 3.03
C ASN A 272 3.07 -3.00 1.51
N ALA A 273 3.49 -1.93 0.84
CA ALA A 273 3.32 -1.80 -0.61
C ALA A 273 4.14 -2.87 -1.37
N THR A 274 5.30 -3.22 -0.84
CA THR A 274 6.29 -4.08 -1.52
C THR A 274 6.37 -5.50 -1.00
N ASN A 275 5.98 -5.70 0.26
CA ASN A 275 6.12 -6.96 0.93
C ASN A 275 4.96 -7.22 1.88
N ILE A 276 4.78 -8.50 2.18
CA ILE A 276 3.90 -8.93 3.25
C ILE A 276 4.76 -9.77 4.18
N THR A 277 4.69 -9.43 5.47
CA THR A 277 5.43 -10.12 6.51
C THR A 277 4.45 -10.60 7.58
N ILE A 278 4.65 -11.83 8.01
CA ILE A 278 3.86 -12.47 9.05
C ILE A 278 4.54 -12.22 10.38
N TYR A 279 3.74 -11.71 11.30
CA TYR A 279 4.12 -11.52 12.69
C TYR A 279 3.18 -12.29 13.59
N GLN A 280 3.64 -12.50 14.82
CA GLN A 280 2.83 -13.09 15.87
C GLN A 280 3.06 -12.36 17.18
N PHE A 281 2.07 -12.43 18.07
CA PHE A 281 2.21 -12.01 19.45
C PHE A 281 1.41 -12.94 20.38
N GLU A 282 1.72 -12.86 21.66
CA GLU A 282 1.04 -13.62 22.71
C GLU A 282 0.29 -12.66 23.62
N ALA A 283 -0.97 -12.97 23.91
CA ALA A 283 -1.82 -12.18 24.78
C ALA A 283 -2.66 -13.07 25.72
N PRO A 284 -2.80 -12.70 27.00
CA PRO A 284 -3.58 -13.46 27.96
C PRO A 284 -5.06 -13.52 27.53
N PRO A 285 -5.76 -14.63 27.78
CA PRO A 285 -7.08 -14.87 27.22
C PRO A 285 -8.21 -14.10 27.91
N SER A 286 -7.97 -13.43 29.04
CA SER A 286 -9.02 -12.78 29.85
C SER A 286 -8.66 -11.37 30.36
N ILE A 287 -7.46 -10.87 30.07
CA ILE A 287 -6.96 -9.60 30.62
C ILE A 287 -6.62 -8.66 29.47
N ILE A 288 -7.07 -7.40 29.57
CA ILE A 288 -6.69 -6.37 28.62
C ILE A 288 -5.21 -6.04 28.74
N SER A 289 -4.44 -6.43 27.72
CA SER A 289 -3.03 -6.10 27.63
C SER A 289 -2.90 -4.71 27.00
N PRO A 290 -2.16 -3.79 27.63
CA PRO A 290 -1.98 -2.47 27.05
C PRO A 290 -1.06 -2.48 25.83
N ARG A 291 -0.10 -3.41 25.79
CA ARG A 291 0.85 -3.60 24.68
C ARG A 291 1.23 -5.06 24.53
N ALA A 292 1.56 -5.47 23.31
CA ALA A 292 2.05 -6.81 23.01
C ALA A 292 3.46 -6.80 22.42
N ASN A 293 4.26 -7.81 22.77
CA ASN A 293 5.56 -8.02 22.15
C ASN A 293 5.38 -8.75 20.82
N VAL A 294 5.57 -8.00 19.73
CA VAL A 294 5.50 -8.53 18.36
C VAL A 294 6.78 -9.30 18.03
N LYS A 295 6.61 -10.49 17.46
CA LYS A 295 7.70 -11.34 16.97
C LYS A 295 7.51 -11.60 15.49
N PHE A 296 8.59 -11.44 14.72
CA PHE A 296 8.64 -11.92 13.34
C PHE A 296 8.38 -13.42 13.30
N PHE A 297 7.61 -13.87 12.31
CA PHE A 297 7.33 -15.29 12.09
C PHE A 297 7.87 -15.77 10.74
N ALA A 298 7.46 -15.13 9.64
CA ALA A 298 7.93 -15.49 8.29
C ALA A 298 7.67 -14.35 7.28
N HIS A 299 8.41 -14.33 6.18
CA HIS A 299 8.04 -13.56 5.00
C HIS A 299 6.98 -14.30 4.18
N GLY A 300 6.17 -13.54 3.45
CA GLY A 300 5.05 -14.04 2.67
C GLY A 300 3.71 -13.71 3.34
N VAL A 301 2.65 -14.33 2.85
CA VAL A 301 1.29 -14.06 3.33
C VAL A 301 0.77 -15.25 4.09
N GLY A 302 0.31 -15.02 5.33
CA GLY A 302 -0.37 -16.02 6.13
C GLY A 302 -1.86 -16.03 5.82
N PHE A 303 -2.41 -17.24 5.65
CA PHE A 303 -3.82 -17.44 5.26
C PHE A 303 -4.64 -18.08 6.37
N TRP A 304 -4.03 -19.04 7.06
CA TRP A 304 -4.73 -19.90 8.00
C TRP A 304 -3.78 -20.39 9.07
N VAL A 305 -4.34 -20.59 10.26
CA VAL A 305 -3.63 -21.19 11.38
C VAL A 305 -4.45 -22.37 11.89
N GLY A 306 -3.83 -23.54 11.88
CA GLY A 306 -4.42 -24.76 12.42
C GLY A 306 -4.31 -24.84 13.94
N ASP A 307 -5.19 -25.66 14.51
CA ASP A 307 -5.28 -25.88 15.96
C ASP A 307 -3.94 -26.32 16.59
N THR A 308 -3.04 -26.92 15.80
CA THR A 308 -1.75 -27.45 16.27
C THR A 308 -0.63 -26.43 16.33
N GLY A 309 -0.77 -25.21 15.78
CA GLY A 309 0.40 -24.35 15.56
C GLY A 309 0.72 -24.03 14.13
N ASN A 310 0.20 -24.82 13.19
CA ASN A 310 0.70 -24.81 11.84
C ASN A 310 0.07 -23.66 11.05
N VAL A 311 0.90 -22.96 10.30
CA VAL A 311 0.51 -21.76 9.56
C VAL A 311 0.66 -22.02 8.08
N SER A 312 -0.41 -21.85 7.32
CA SER A 312 -0.35 -21.88 5.86
C SER A 312 0.12 -20.52 5.34
N VAL A 313 1.17 -20.55 4.51
CA VAL A 313 1.86 -19.36 4.01
C VAL A 313 2.10 -19.47 2.51
N SER A 314 1.75 -18.43 1.74
CA SER A 314 2.22 -18.28 0.36
C SER A 314 3.48 -17.43 0.36
N LYS A 315 4.53 -17.99 -0.23
CA LYS A 315 5.82 -17.33 -0.39
C LYS A 315 6.08 -17.10 -1.86
N SER A 316 6.67 -15.95 -2.16
CA SER A 316 7.15 -15.63 -3.49
C SER A 316 8.65 -15.81 -3.54
N TYR A 317 9.12 -16.57 -4.52
CA TYR A 317 10.52 -16.87 -4.76
C TYR A 317 10.93 -16.29 -6.12
N VAL A 318 12.20 -15.95 -6.25
CA VAL A 318 12.80 -15.57 -7.52
C VAL A 318 13.83 -16.64 -7.89
N SER A 319 13.63 -17.31 -9.01
CA SER A 319 14.60 -18.23 -9.61
C SER A 319 15.18 -17.61 -10.87
N PRO A 320 16.49 -17.78 -11.14
CA PRO A 320 17.10 -17.39 -12.40
C PRO A 320 16.48 -18.06 -13.63
N GLU A 321 15.93 -19.27 -13.48
CA GLU A 321 15.45 -20.10 -14.60
C GLU A 321 13.96 -19.86 -14.91
N THR A 322 13.14 -19.67 -13.88
CA THR A 322 11.68 -19.59 -14.01
C THR A 322 11.12 -18.21 -13.66
N GLY A 323 12.00 -17.25 -13.36
CA GLY A 323 11.59 -15.93 -12.88
C GLY A 323 10.95 -16.01 -11.50
N ARG A 324 10.02 -15.09 -11.22
CA ARG A 324 9.29 -15.07 -9.96
C ARG A 324 8.19 -16.13 -9.96
N TYR A 325 8.16 -16.98 -8.95
CA TYR A 325 7.14 -18.03 -8.78
C TYR A 325 6.66 -18.10 -7.35
N GLU A 326 5.45 -18.62 -7.16
CA GLU A 326 4.82 -18.73 -5.85
C GLU A 326 4.81 -20.17 -5.38
N VAL A 327 5.00 -20.35 -4.08
CA VAL A 327 4.86 -21.64 -3.42
C VAL A 327 4.08 -21.45 -2.13
N SER A 328 2.97 -22.15 -2.03
CA SER A 328 2.25 -22.31 -0.78
C SER A 328 2.94 -23.39 0.07
N VAL A 329 3.21 -23.07 1.33
CA VAL A 329 3.91 -23.94 2.28
C VAL A 329 3.17 -23.99 3.60
N LEU A 330 3.29 -25.11 4.30
CA LEU A 330 2.85 -25.24 5.68
C LEU A 330 4.04 -25.07 6.60
N LEU A 331 4.02 -24.05 7.45
CA LEU A 331 5.03 -23.81 8.47
C LEU A 331 4.55 -24.37 9.81
N ASN A 332 5.47 -24.90 10.62
CA ASN A 332 5.17 -25.24 12.01
C ASN A 332 5.11 -23.99 12.91
N LYS A 333 4.75 -24.17 14.18
CA LYS A 333 4.68 -23.08 15.18
C LYS A 333 5.96 -22.25 15.38
N ASN A 334 7.10 -22.74 14.90
CA ASN A 334 8.40 -22.08 14.98
C ASN A 334 8.83 -21.45 13.63
N GLY A 335 7.95 -21.44 12.61
CA GLY A 335 8.25 -20.90 11.28
C GLY A 335 9.04 -21.84 10.37
N LYS A 336 9.34 -23.08 10.79
CA LYS A 336 10.03 -24.06 9.95
C LYS A 336 9.06 -24.73 8.99
N GLU A 337 9.43 -24.82 7.72
CA GLU A 337 8.65 -25.52 6.69
C GLU A 337 8.48 -26.99 7.03
N ILE A 338 7.23 -27.46 7.00
CA ILE A 338 6.85 -28.86 7.14
C ILE A 338 6.74 -29.49 5.75
N CYS A 339 6.03 -28.82 4.83
CA CYS A 339 5.78 -29.31 3.48
C CYS A 339 5.36 -28.17 2.54
N LYS A 340 5.45 -28.43 1.24
CA LYS A 340 4.80 -27.64 0.20
C LYS A 340 3.35 -28.09 0.04
N LEU A 341 2.44 -27.14 -0.13
CA LEU A 341 1.02 -27.39 -0.36
C LEU A 341 0.74 -27.65 -1.84
N ASP A 342 -0.22 -28.54 -2.10
CA ASP A 342 -0.68 -28.85 -3.45
C ASP A 342 -1.61 -27.75 -3.98
N ASP A 343 -1.07 -26.96 -4.89
CA ASP A 343 -1.71 -25.86 -5.62
C ASP A 343 -2.31 -26.30 -6.96
N SER A 344 -2.16 -27.57 -7.35
CA SER A 344 -2.69 -28.08 -8.63
C SER A 344 -4.21 -28.15 -8.68
N LYS A 345 -4.87 -27.97 -7.53
CA LYS A 345 -6.32 -28.00 -7.37
C LYS A 345 -6.75 -26.68 -6.73
N ASN A 346 -7.78 -26.04 -7.28
CA ASN A 346 -8.41 -24.82 -6.77
C ASN A 346 -9.13 -25.06 -5.43
N TYR A 347 -8.45 -25.65 -4.45
CA TYR A 347 -8.92 -25.73 -3.09
C TYR A 347 -8.69 -24.41 -2.38
N LEU A 348 -9.57 -24.11 -1.43
CA LEU A 348 -9.25 -23.12 -0.40
C LEU A 348 -7.93 -23.52 0.25
N ILE A 349 -7.06 -22.54 0.52
CA ILE A 349 -5.72 -22.80 1.08
C ILE A 349 -5.78 -23.54 2.43
N SER A 350 -6.89 -23.44 3.16
CA SER A 350 -7.17 -24.23 4.38
C SER A 350 -7.32 -25.74 4.14
N ASP A 351 -7.71 -26.13 2.93
CA ASP A 351 -8.05 -27.51 2.55
C ASP A 351 -6.93 -28.16 1.71
N GLN A 352 -5.90 -27.38 1.38
CA GLN A 352 -4.72 -27.85 0.66
C GLN A 352 -3.95 -28.86 1.51
N LYS A 353 -3.50 -29.94 0.86
CA LYS A 353 -2.71 -31.00 1.49
C LYS A 353 -1.25 -30.85 1.10
N CYS A 354 -0.35 -31.40 1.92
CA CYS A 354 1.05 -31.52 1.53
C CYS A 354 1.16 -32.29 0.20
N LYS A 355 1.98 -31.78 -0.73
CA LYS A 355 2.41 -32.54 -1.92
C LYS A 355 3.08 -33.83 -1.42
N LYS A 356 2.62 -34.97 -1.94
CA LYS A 356 3.15 -36.29 -1.59
C LYS A 356 4.41 -36.62 -2.36
#